data_AF-A0A7C9E7F1-F1
#
_entry.id   AF-A0A7C9E7F1-F1
#
_cell.length_a   1.000
_cell.length_b   1.000
_cell.length_c   1.000
_cell.angle_alpha   90.00
_cell.angle_beta   90.00
_cell.angle_gamma   90.00
#
_symmetry.space_group_name_H-M   'P 1'
#
loop_
_entity.id
_entity.type
_entity.pdbx_description
1 polymer ?
#
loop_
_entity_poly.entity_id
_entity_poly.type
_entity_poly.pdbx_seq_one_letter_code
_entity_poly.pdbx_strand_id
1 'polypeptide(L)'
;ELMPLSHVLATKLGARLTEVRKNGTCPWLRPDGKTQVTVEYINENGAMVPVRVHTVLISTQHDETVTNDEIAADLKEHVIKPVIPEKYLDEKTIFHLNPSGRFVIGGP
;
A
#
# COMPACT_ATOMS: atom_id res chain seq x y z
N GLU A 1 14.42 12.51 4.16
CA GLU A 1 14.24 11.86 5.48
C GLU A 1 15.40 10.95 5.92
N LEU A 2 16.37 10.56 5.07
CA LEU A 2 17.49 9.67 5.45
C LEU A 2 17.04 8.35 6.11
N MET A 3 15.87 7.84 5.69
CA MET A 3 15.27 6.60 6.16
C MET A 3 15.24 5.56 5.04
N PRO A 4 15.24 4.25 5.35
CA PRO A 4 15.13 3.19 4.34
C PRO A 4 13.84 3.32 3.53
N LEU A 5 13.93 3.19 2.20
CA LEU A 5 12.79 3.39 1.30
C LEU A 5 11.63 2.43 1.60
N SER A 6 11.92 1.16 1.91
CA SER A 6 10.90 0.15 2.27
C SER A 6 10.04 0.57 3.46
N HIS A 7 10.68 1.09 4.51
CA HIS A 7 9.99 1.63 5.68
C HIS A 7 9.15 2.85 5.31
N VAL A 8 9.76 3.83 4.64
CA VAL A 8 9.10 5.08 4.24
C VAL A 8 7.85 4.81 3.40
N LEU A 9 7.94 3.92 2.41
CA LEU A 9 6.81 3.59 1.55
C LEU A 9 5.70 2.88 2.32
N ALA A 10 6.02 1.87 3.14
CA ALA A 10 5.02 1.18 3.95
C ALA A 10 4.28 2.16 4.88
N THR A 11 5.03 3.02 5.58
CA THR A 11 4.46 4.05 6.46
C THR A 11 3.59 5.06 5.70
N LYS A 12 4.06 5.57 4.56
CA LYS A 12 3.30 6.52 3.74
C LYS A 12 2.02 5.90 3.15
N LEU A 13 2.02 4.62 2.79
CA LEU A 13 0.81 3.92 2.35
C LEU A 13 -0.24 3.86 3.48
N GLY A 14 0.18 3.55 4.72
CA GLY A 14 -0.71 3.56 5.88
C GLY A 14 -1.29 4.95 6.18
N ALA A 15 -0.46 5.99 6.08
CA ALA A 15 -0.91 7.38 6.21
C ALA A 15 -1.91 7.75 5.10
N ARG A 16 -1.62 7.36 3.85
CA ARG A 16 -2.47 7.62 2.69
C ARG A 16 -3.83 6.92 2.80
N LEU A 17 -3.89 5.67 3.25
CA LEU A 17 -5.14 4.96 3.56
C LEU A 17 -6.02 5.79 4.51
N THR A 18 -5.41 6.33 5.57
CA THR A 18 -6.13 7.18 6.53
C THR A 18 -6.61 8.48 5.90
N GLU A 19 -5.80 9.09 5.04
CA GLU A 19 -6.14 10.33 4.34
C GLU A 19 -7.36 10.13 3.43
N VAL A 20 -7.34 9.12 2.54
CA VAL A 20 -8.42 8.87 1.57
C VAL A 20 -9.71 8.41 2.24
N ARG A 21 -9.61 7.81 3.43
CA ARG A 21 -10.77 7.55 4.29
C ARG A 21 -11.36 8.84 4.86
N LYS A 22 -10.52 9.69 5.47
CA LYS A 22 -10.97 10.90 6.16
C LYS A 22 -11.49 11.98 5.22
N ASN A 23 -10.98 12.05 3.99
CA ASN A 23 -11.42 13.01 3.00
C ASN A 23 -12.58 12.52 2.11
N GLY A 24 -13.02 11.27 2.28
CA GLY A 24 -14.16 10.68 1.55
C GLY A 24 -13.84 10.17 0.15
N THR A 25 -12.58 10.15 -0.29
CA THR A 25 -12.18 9.58 -1.60
C THR A 25 -12.50 8.08 -1.67
N CYS A 26 -12.20 7.36 -0.58
CA CYS A 26 -12.53 5.94 -0.43
C CYS A 26 -13.40 5.78 0.83
N PRO A 27 -14.72 6.09 0.74
CA PRO A 27 -15.59 6.19 1.91
C PRO A 27 -15.88 4.84 2.58
N TRP A 28 -15.66 3.74 1.88
CA TRP A 28 -15.83 2.37 2.36
C TRP A 28 -14.72 1.92 3.32
N LEU A 29 -13.61 2.66 3.41
CA LEU A 29 -12.50 2.34 4.30
C LEU A 29 -12.91 2.48 5.77
N ARG A 30 -12.51 1.50 6.58
CA ARG A 30 -12.58 1.55 8.04
C ARG A 30 -11.18 1.80 8.65
N PRO A 31 -11.07 2.07 9.98
CA PRO A 31 -9.83 2.58 10.55
C PRO A 31 -8.65 1.60 10.60
N ASP A 32 -8.89 0.29 10.70
CA ASP A 32 -7.81 -0.71 10.83
C ASP A 32 -7.22 -1.06 9.46
N GLY A 33 -5.90 -1.06 9.35
CA GLY A 33 -5.20 -1.33 8.11
C GLY A 33 -3.71 -1.58 8.29
N LYS A 34 -3.15 -2.42 7.42
CA LYS A 34 -1.75 -2.85 7.44
C LYS A 34 -1.17 -2.77 6.05
N THR A 35 0.09 -2.33 5.97
CA THR A 35 0.82 -2.18 4.72
C THR A 35 2.20 -2.81 4.86
N GLN A 36 2.68 -3.41 3.77
CA GLN A 36 4.03 -3.98 3.68
C GLN A 36 4.58 -3.74 2.28
N VAL A 37 5.86 -3.38 2.20
CA VAL A 37 6.54 -3.12 0.94
C VAL A 37 7.86 -3.88 0.91
N THR A 38 8.03 -4.71 -0.10
CA THR A 38 9.28 -5.39 -0.42
C THR A 38 9.97 -4.60 -1.53
N VAL A 39 11.19 -4.14 -1.26
CA VAL A 39 12.01 -3.36 -2.21
C VAL A 39 13.22 -4.18 -2.60
N GLU A 40 13.51 -4.19 -3.89
CA GLU A 40 14.73 -4.77 -4.45
C GLU A 40 15.86 -3.73 -4.36
N TYR A 41 17.01 -4.14 -3.83
CA TYR A 41 18.17 -3.27 -3.62
C TYR A 41 19.41 -3.86 -4.26
N ILE A 42 20.32 -2.97 -4.66
CA ILE A 42 21.72 -3.28 -4.92
C ILE A 42 22.59 -2.67 -3.82
N ASN A 43 23.71 -3.33 -3.54
CA ASN A 43 24.73 -2.84 -2.63
C ASN A 43 25.86 -2.20 -3.45
N GLU A 44 25.99 -0.87 -3.33
CA GLU A 44 27.08 -0.11 -3.92
C GLU A 44 28.04 0.34 -2.82
N ASN A 45 29.13 -0.40 -2.61
CA ASN A 45 30.18 -0.08 -1.63
C ASN A 45 29.64 0.15 -0.20
N GLY A 46 28.63 -0.62 0.22
CA GLY A 46 27.97 -0.51 1.52
C GLY A 46 26.73 0.39 1.53
N ALA A 47 26.47 1.15 0.46
CA ALA A 47 25.25 1.93 0.31
C ALA A 47 24.13 1.08 -0.31
N MET A 48 22.93 1.16 0.27
CA MET A 48 21.74 0.48 -0.23
C MET A 48 21.03 1.35 -1.26
N VAL A 49 21.05 0.96 -2.53
CA VAL A 49 20.41 1.71 -3.62
C VAL A 49 19.14 0.96 -4.06
N PRO A 50 17.93 1.56 -3.91
CA PRO A 50 16.69 0.92 -4.30
C PRO A 50 16.56 0.88 -5.83
N VAL A 51 16.26 -0.29 -6.37
CA VAL A 51 16.06 -0.50 -7.80
C VAL A 51 14.59 -0.41 -8.16
N ARG A 52 13.74 -1.18 -7.47
CA ARG A 52 12.30 -1.28 -7.73
C ARG A 52 11.54 -1.79 -6.52
N VAL A 53 10.23 -1.59 -6.52
CA VAL A 53 9.30 -2.25 -5.59
C VAL A 53 8.93 -3.61 -6.16
N HIS A 54 9.32 -4.66 -5.44
CA HIS A 54 9.04 -6.03 -5.82
C HIS A 54 7.60 -6.44 -5.49
N THR A 55 7.17 -6.16 -4.25
CA THR A 55 5.83 -6.54 -3.77
C THR A 55 5.25 -5.43 -2.91
N VAL A 56 3.98 -5.11 -3.14
CA VAL A 56 3.16 -4.30 -2.26
C VAL A 56 2.03 -5.15 -1.70
N LEU A 57 1.89 -5.15 -0.38
CA LEU A 57 0.78 -5.78 0.32
C LEU A 57 0.00 -4.73 1.11
N ILE A 58 -1.32 -4.73 0.94
CA ILE A 58 -2.26 -3.92 1.70
C ILE A 58 -3.39 -4.83 2.17
N SER A 59 -3.62 -4.86 3.48
CA SER A 59 -4.83 -5.41 4.09
C SER A 59 -5.51 -4.30 4.86
N THR A 60 -6.68 -3.87 4.41
CA THR A 60 -7.43 -2.77 5.02
C THR A 60 -8.84 -3.19 5.35
N GLN A 61 -9.33 -2.72 6.50
CA GLN A 61 -10.71 -2.90 6.90
C GLN A 61 -11.65 -2.11 5.99
N HIS A 62 -12.79 -2.70 5.69
CA HIS A 62 -13.79 -2.13 4.81
C HIS A 62 -15.21 -2.40 5.33
N ASP A 63 -16.20 -1.66 4.81
CA ASP A 63 -17.61 -1.98 5.04
C ASP A 63 -18.08 -3.20 4.21
N GLU A 64 -19.35 -3.58 4.37
CA GLU A 64 -19.90 -4.77 3.71
C GLU A 64 -20.34 -4.54 2.26
N THR A 65 -20.28 -3.29 1.77
CA THR A 65 -20.87 -2.88 0.49
C THR A 65 -19.89 -2.90 -0.66
N VAL A 66 -18.61 -2.62 -0.40
CA VAL A 66 -17.57 -2.59 -1.43
C VAL A 66 -17.13 -4.00 -1.84
N THR A 67 -16.93 -4.21 -3.14
CA THR A 67 -16.44 -5.48 -3.70
C THR A 67 -14.91 -5.56 -3.67
N ASN A 68 -14.35 -6.77 -3.73
CA ASN A 68 -12.89 -6.95 -3.77
C ASN A 68 -12.23 -6.34 -5.01
N ASP A 69 -12.95 -6.30 -6.14
CA ASP A 69 -12.45 -5.69 -7.37
C ASP A 69 -12.37 -4.17 -7.24
N GLU A 70 -13.39 -3.54 -6.64
CA GLU A 70 -13.38 -2.10 -6.31
C GLU A 70 -12.29 -1.76 -5.30
N ILE A 71 -12.15 -2.56 -4.22
CA ILE A 71 -11.06 -2.39 -3.25
C ILE A 71 -9.71 -2.44 -3.97
N ALA A 72 -9.48 -3.44 -4.83
CA ALA A 72 -8.20 -3.59 -5.52
C ALA A 72 -7.92 -2.43 -6.49
N ALA A 73 -8.94 -1.94 -7.21
CA ALA A 73 -8.83 -0.81 -8.12
C ALA A 73 -8.52 0.49 -7.36
N ASP A 74 -9.30 0.81 -6.32
CA ASP A 74 -9.17 2.02 -5.52
C ASP A 74 -7.83 2.06 -4.77
N LEU A 75 -7.39 0.93 -4.21
CA LEU A 75 -6.09 0.86 -3.53
C LEU A 75 -4.93 1.13 -4.50
N LYS A 76 -5.02 0.64 -5.75
CA LYS A 76 -4.00 0.96 -6.77
C LYS A 76 -4.01 2.43 -7.12
N GLU A 77 -5.17 2.99 -7.43
CA GLU A 77 -5.30 4.35 -7.96
C GLU A 77 -5.11 5.43 -6.91
N HIS A 78 -5.75 5.29 -5.75
CA HIS A 78 -5.86 6.36 -4.76
C HIS A 78 -4.86 6.23 -3.61
N VAL A 79 -4.21 5.07 -3.46
CA VAL A 79 -3.26 4.79 -2.36
C VAL A 79 -1.85 4.50 -2.88
N ILE A 80 -1.68 3.54 -3.78
CA ILE A 80 -0.36 3.08 -4.23
C ILE A 80 0.28 4.08 -5.19
N LYS A 81 -0.39 4.42 -6.31
CA LYS A 81 0.15 5.34 -7.31
C LYS A 81 0.55 6.72 -6.74
N PRO A 82 -0.22 7.34 -5.83
CA PRO A 82 0.16 8.63 -5.26
C PRO A 82 1.35 8.57 -4.30
N VAL A 83 1.69 7.39 -3.77
CA VAL A 83 2.72 7.22 -2.74
C VAL A 83 4.02 6.67 -3.30
N ILE A 84 3.95 5.66 -4.17
CA ILE A 84 5.13 4.99 -4.72
C ILE A 84 5.52 5.70 -6.02
N PRO A 85 6.72 6.31 -6.11
CA PRO A 85 7.21 6.92 -7.35
C PRO A 85 7.18 5.91 -8.51
N GLU A 86 6.64 6.32 -9.66
CA GLU A 86 6.47 5.45 -10.84
C GLU A 86 7.75 4.75 -11.27
N LYS A 87 8.91 5.40 -11.11
CA LYS A 87 10.22 4.80 -11.43
C LYS A 87 10.55 3.51 -10.66
N TYR A 88 9.85 3.22 -9.57
CA TYR A 88 10.01 1.99 -8.80
C TYR A 88 8.89 0.97 -9.06
N LEU A 89 7.88 1.30 -9.86
CA LEU A 89 6.80 0.39 -10.23
C LEU A 89 7.00 -0.10 -11.66
N ASP A 90 6.79 -1.39 -11.88
CA ASP A 90 6.83 -1.99 -13.21
C ASP A 90 5.79 -3.11 -13.36
N GLU A 91 5.72 -3.68 -14.55
CA GLU A 91 4.80 -4.77 -14.90
C GLU A 91 5.01 -6.04 -14.06
N LYS A 92 6.18 -6.17 -13.42
CA LYS A 92 6.53 -7.32 -12.55
C LYS A 92 6.28 -7.02 -11.07
N THR A 93 5.80 -5.83 -10.70
CA THR A 93 5.46 -5.54 -9.31
C THR A 93 4.25 -6.37 -8.89
N ILE A 94 4.41 -7.13 -7.82
CA ILE A 94 3.36 -8.02 -7.29
C ILE A 94 2.48 -7.23 -6.33
N PHE A 95 1.16 -7.34 -6.48
CA PHE A 95 0.19 -6.68 -5.61
C PHE A 95 -0.67 -7.71 -4.87
N HIS A 96 -0.60 -7.69 -3.55
CA HIS A 96 -1.52 -8.43 -2.67
C HIS A 96 -2.47 -7.45 -1.99
N LEU A 97 -3.68 -7.31 -2.53
CA LEU A 97 -4.67 -6.33 -2.09
C LEU A 97 -5.84 -7.07 -1.44
N ASN A 98 -6.02 -6.89 -0.14
CA ASN A 98 -6.93 -7.66 0.72
C ASN A 98 -6.86 -9.18 0.45
N PRO A 99 -5.69 -9.82 0.57
CA PRO A 99 -5.52 -11.24 0.22
C PRO A 99 -6.36 -12.21 1.07
N SER A 100 -6.86 -11.77 2.23
CA SER A 100 -7.81 -12.55 3.04
C SER A 100 -9.24 -12.57 2.47
N GLY A 101 -9.53 -11.76 1.45
CA GLY A 101 -10.82 -11.68 0.77
C GLY A 101 -11.90 -10.90 1.52
N ARG A 102 -11.99 -10.98 2.85
CA ARG A 102 -12.96 -10.18 3.64
C ARG A 102 -12.33 -9.72 4.95
N PHE A 103 -12.36 -8.41 5.19
CA PHE A 103 -11.86 -7.76 6.42
C PHE A 103 -12.88 -6.70 6.88
N VAL A 104 -14.03 -7.16 7.39
CA VAL A 104 -15.10 -6.27 7.88
C VAL A 104 -14.97 -6.02 9.38
N ILE A 105 -14.70 -7.08 10.15
CA ILE A 105 -14.43 -7.02 11.58
C ILE A 105 -12.96 -6.67 11.77
N GLY A 106 -12.67 -5.64 12.55
CA GLY A 106 -11.34 -5.11 12.79
C GLY A 106 -11.39 -4.09 13.93
N GLY A 107 -10.23 -3.78 14.50
CA GLY A 107 -10.12 -3.09 15.79
C GLY A 107 -10.52 -3.98 17.00
N PRO A 108 -10.25 -3.53 18.25
CA PRO A 108 -10.76 -4.13 19.49
C PRO A 108 -12.22 -3.77 19.80
#